data_AF-A0A1Z9JFM3-F1
#
_entry.id   AF-A0A1Z9JFM3-F1
#
_cell.length_a   1.000
_cell.length_b   1.000
_cell.length_c   1.000
_cell.angle_alpha   90.00
_cell.angle_beta   90.00
_cell.angle_gamma   90.00
#
_symmetry.space_group_name_H-M   'P 1'
#
loop_
_entity.id
_entity.type
_entity.pdbx_description
1 polymer ?
#
loop_
_entity_poly.entity_id
_entity_poly.type
_entity_poly.pdbx_seq_one_letter_code
_entity_poly.pdbx_strand_id
1 'polypeptide(L)'
;MKVETVIRLPMEDSGLQHCIVRLNNRNMDSTRKDRNRFFRREPLVIVNKADGSKVLRYAMGNSGLKICKNAIGLDYDAVDALNVSYKQEVDLEVRRAKRWEIWHWYWQHPDQSVQLSIKLGVAGAVLGVMGFLTGVAPYILG
;
A
#
# COMPACT_ATOMS: atom_id res chain seq x y z
N MET A 1 -14.50 -0.77 1.75
CA MET A 1 -15.11 -1.90 1.01
C MET A 1 -14.94 -3.15 1.86
N LYS A 2 -16.03 -3.85 2.17
CA LYS A 2 -15.97 -5.14 2.87
C LYS A 2 -15.56 -6.25 1.90
N VAL A 3 -14.73 -7.16 2.37
CA VAL A 3 -14.19 -8.28 1.63
C VAL A 3 -14.40 -9.54 2.43
N GLU A 4 -14.99 -10.54 1.78
CA GLU A 4 -15.41 -11.80 2.38
C GLU A 4 -14.58 -12.98 1.89
N THR A 5 -13.91 -12.83 0.74
CA THR A 5 -13.14 -13.91 0.12
C THR A 5 -11.82 -13.40 -0.41
N VAL A 6 -10.74 -14.13 -0.13
CA VAL A 6 -9.41 -13.86 -0.68
C VAL A 6 -9.05 -14.93 -1.69
N ILE A 7 -8.65 -14.49 -2.88
CA ILE A 7 -8.20 -15.34 -3.97
C ILE A 7 -6.68 -15.20 -4.08
N ARG A 8 -6.00 -16.30 -4.36
CA ARG A 8 -4.55 -16.27 -4.57
C ARG A 8 -4.20 -15.59 -5.88
N LEU A 9 -3.25 -14.65 -5.84
CA LEU A 9 -2.68 -14.06 -7.06
C LEU A 9 -1.85 -15.08 -7.85
N PRO A 10 -1.85 -15.00 -9.18
CA PRO A 10 -0.93 -15.78 -10.01
C PRO A 10 0.51 -15.33 -9.73
N MET A 11 1.48 -16.22 -9.98
CA MET A 11 2.88 -15.95 -9.67
C MET A 11 3.43 -14.70 -10.36
N GLU A 12 2.96 -14.42 -11.58
CA GLU A 12 3.32 -13.23 -12.37
C GLU A 12 2.98 -11.90 -11.69
N ASP A 13 1.93 -11.91 -10.86
CA ASP A 13 1.41 -10.75 -10.13
C ASP A 13 1.81 -10.78 -8.64
N SER A 14 2.52 -11.83 -8.22
CA SER A 14 2.88 -12.07 -6.83
C SER A 14 4.28 -11.56 -6.52
N GLY A 15 4.50 -11.15 -5.27
CA GLY A 15 5.81 -10.84 -4.73
C GLY A 15 5.97 -9.39 -4.26
N LEU A 16 7.01 -9.20 -3.45
CA LEU A 16 7.36 -7.95 -2.78
C LEU A 16 7.58 -6.78 -3.75
N GLN A 17 8.02 -7.05 -4.99
CA GLN A 17 8.26 -5.99 -5.98
C GLN A 17 6.97 -5.38 -6.52
N HIS A 18 5.89 -6.16 -6.59
CA HIS A 18 4.63 -5.72 -7.16
C HIS A 18 3.74 -5.06 -6.09
N CYS A 19 3.66 -5.65 -4.89
CA CYS A 19 2.83 -5.14 -3.79
C CYS A 19 1.42 -4.72 -4.26
N ILE A 20 0.76 -5.55 -5.07
CA ILE A 20 -0.55 -5.23 -5.64
C ILE A 20 -1.69 -5.99 -4.97
N VAL A 21 -2.89 -5.41 -5.06
CA VAL A 21 -4.15 -6.10 -4.77
C VAL A 21 -5.02 -6.04 -6.01
N ARG A 22 -5.50 -7.20 -6.47
CA ARG A 22 -6.42 -7.28 -7.62
C ARG A 22 -7.85 -7.15 -7.13
N LEU A 23 -8.59 -6.20 -7.67
CA LEU A 23 -9.99 -5.92 -7.34
C LEU A 23 -10.91 -6.24 -8.53
N ASN A 24 -12.17 -6.53 -8.25
CA ASN A 24 -13.19 -6.59 -9.30
C ASN A 24 -13.30 -5.22 -10.02
N ASN A 25 -13.41 -5.22 -11.34
CA ASN A 25 -13.49 -4.01 -12.16
C ASN A 25 -14.67 -3.10 -11.80
N ARG A 26 -15.75 -3.63 -11.19
CA ARG A 26 -16.86 -2.81 -10.68
C ARG A 26 -16.45 -1.87 -9.54
N ASN A 27 -15.42 -2.24 -8.77
CA ASN A 27 -14.87 -1.43 -7.68
C ASN A 27 -13.73 -0.52 -8.15
N MET A 28 -13.38 -0.57 -9.45
CA MET A 28 -12.34 0.24 -10.06
C MET A 28 -12.95 1.32 -10.96
N ASP A 29 -12.32 2.49 -10.99
CA ASP A 29 -12.61 3.53 -11.97
C ASP A 29 -11.32 3.90 -12.72
N SER A 30 -11.32 3.66 -14.03
CA SER A 30 -10.22 4.05 -14.92
C SER A 30 -10.24 5.54 -15.25
N THR A 31 -11.41 6.18 -15.21
CA THR A 31 -11.61 7.58 -15.60
C THR A 31 -11.27 8.58 -14.49
N ARG A 32 -11.05 8.09 -13.27
CA ARG A 32 -10.74 8.88 -12.06
C ARG A 32 -11.79 9.94 -11.72
N LYS A 33 -13.05 9.71 -12.07
CA LYS A 33 -14.17 10.62 -11.82
C LYS A 33 -14.96 10.22 -10.57
N ASP A 34 -15.16 8.92 -10.36
CA ASP A 34 -15.95 8.39 -9.25
C ASP A 34 -15.07 8.10 -8.03
N ARG A 35 -15.17 8.94 -7.00
CA ARG A 35 -14.43 8.78 -5.74
C ARG A 35 -14.95 7.63 -4.86
N ASN A 36 -16.11 7.06 -5.16
CA ASN A 36 -16.59 5.88 -4.44
C ASN A 36 -15.89 4.60 -4.89
N ARG A 37 -15.20 4.64 -6.05
CA ARG A 37 -14.39 3.53 -6.58
C ARG A 37 -12.91 3.79 -6.41
N PHE A 38 -12.12 2.74 -6.48
CA PHE A 38 -10.67 2.82 -6.38
C PHE A 38 -10.04 3.13 -7.73
N PHE A 39 -8.95 3.87 -7.73
CA PHE A 39 -8.21 4.19 -8.94
C PHE A 39 -7.07 3.20 -9.16
N ARG A 40 -6.72 2.94 -10.42
CA ARG A 40 -5.58 2.08 -10.73
C ARG A 40 -4.29 2.69 -10.18
N ARG A 41 -3.47 1.86 -9.53
CA ARG A 41 -2.23 2.18 -8.79
C ARG A 41 -2.43 3.09 -7.58
N GLU A 42 -3.66 3.21 -7.09
CA GLU A 42 -3.92 3.92 -5.83
C GLU A 42 -3.47 3.05 -4.64
N PRO A 43 -2.75 3.60 -3.65
CA PRO A 43 -2.38 2.87 -2.46
C PRO A 43 -3.61 2.62 -1.58
N LEU A 44 -3.84 1.35 -1.28
CA LEU A 44 -4.91 0.89 -0.41
C LEU A 44 -4.33 0.26 0.84
N VAL A 45 -5.04 0.43 1.95
CA VAL A 45 -4.80 -0.32 3.18
C VAL A 45 -5.89 -1.36 3.29
N ILE A 46 -5.46 -2.59 3.47
CA ILE A 46 -6.31 -3.73 3.75
C ILE A 46 -6.15 -4.01 5.23
N VAL A 47 -7.26 -4.03 5.95
CA VAL A 47 -7.29 -4.22 7.40
C VAL A 47 -8.07 -5.48 7.69
N ASN A 48 -7.48 -6.40 8.44
CA ASN A 48 -8.24 -7.48 9.04
C ASN A 48 -8.99 -6.95 10.26
N LYS A 49 -10.32 -7.08 10.27
CA LYS A 49 -11.16 -6.60 11.39
C LYS A 49 -11.08 -7.48 12.62
N ALA A 50 -10.68 -8.75 12.47
CA ALA A 50 -10.60 -9.70 13.57
C ALA A 50 -9.45 -9.36 14.54
N ASP A 51 -8.27 -9.03 14.02
CA ASP A 51 -7.05 -8.78 14.81
C ASP A 51 -6.46 -7.37 14.64
N GLY A 52 -6.96 -6.59 13.67
CA GLY A 52 -6.47 -5.25 13.37
C GLY A 52 -5.19 -5.20 12.54
N SER A 53 -4.67 -6.35 12.05
CA SER A 53 -3.51 -6.43 11.16
C SER A 53 -3.77 -5.69 9.85
N LYS A 54 -2.70 -5.11 9.27
CA LYS A 54 -2.81 -4.21 8.12
C LYS A 54 -1.71 -4.44 7.13
N VAL A 55 -2.07 -4.38 5.86
CA VAL A 55 -1.10 -4.37 4.75
C VAL A 55 -1.42 -3.25 3.78
N LEU A 56 -0.37 -2.68 3.19
CA LEU A 56 -0.48 -1.70 2.13
C LEU A 56 -0.25 -2.38 0.78
N ARG A 57 -1.16 -2.16 -0.18
CA ARG A 57 -1.10 -2.72 -1.52
C ARG A 57 -1.65 -1.72 -2.54
N TYR A 58 -1.14 -1.76 -3.77
CA TYR A 58 -1.64 -0.92 -4.86
C TYR A 58 -2.84 -1.55 -5.56
N ALA A 59 -3.89 -0.75 -5.74
CA ALA A 59 -5.09 -1.18 -6.43
C ALA A 59 -4.82 -1.48 -7.91
N MET A 60 -5.10 -2.72 -8.32
CA MET A 60 -5.06 -3.13 -9.71
C MET A 60 -6.40 -3.72 -10.11
N GLY A 61 -6.81 -3.42 -11.34
CA GLY A 61 -8.00 -4.02 -11.93
C GLY A 61 -7.78 -5.51 -12.18
N ASN A 62 -8.87 -6.20 -12.43
CA ASN A 62 -8.85 -7.62 -12.76
C ASN A 62 -8.12 -7.86 -14.10
N SER A 63 -7.16 -8.80 -14.11
CA SER A 63 -6.43 -9.24 -15.30
C SER A 63 -6.69 -10.74 -15.56
N GLY A 64 -7.93 -11.08 -15.93
CA GLY A 64 -8.31 -12.45 -16.27
C GLY A 64 -8.64 -13.38 -15.09
N LEU A 65 -8.50 -12.92 -13.84
CA LEU A 65 -8.90 -13.65 -12.63
C LEU A 65 -10.40 -13.54 -12.39
N LYS A 66 -11.10 -14.61 -12.01
CA LYS A 66 -12.52 -14.50 -11.64
C LYS A 66 -12.66 -14.00 -10.19
N ILE A 67 -12.61 -12.68 -10.01
CA ILE A 67 -12.77 -12.02 -8.70
C ILE A 67 -14.21 -11.51 -8.56
N CYS A 68 -14.94 -11.97 -7.55
CA CYS A 68 -16.29 -11.47 -7.22
C CYS A 68 -16.27 -10.04 -6.64
N LYS A 69 -17.43 -9.39 -6.54
CA LYS A 69 -17.52 -8.00 -6.05
C LYS A 69 -16.97 -7.82 -4.62
N ASN A 70 -17.18 -8.80 -3.75
CA ASN A 70 -16.70 -8.81 -2.35
C ASN A 70 -15.42 -9.63 -2.18
N ALA A 71 -14.72 -9.95 -3.27
CA ALA A 71 -13.48 -10.71 -3.23
C ALA A 71 -12.30 -9.85 -3.68
N ILE A 72 -11.11 -10.20 -3.22
CA ILE A 72 -9.85 -9.58 -3.63
C ILE A 72 -8.79 -10.62 -3.92
N GLY A 73 -7.87 -10.31 -4.84
CA GLY A 73 -6.69 -11.12 -5.10
C GLY A 73 -5.50 -10.62 -4.28
N LEU A 74 -4.91 -11.49 -3.45
CA LEU A 74 -3.72 -11.20 -2.64
C LEU A 74 -2.59 -12.22 -2.84
N ASP A 75 -1.36 -11.71 -2.68
CA ASP A 75 -0.12 -12.47 -2.62
C ASP A 75 0.00 -13.22 -1.28
N TYR A 76 0.86 -14.24 -1.25
CA TYR A 76 1.07 -15.06 -0.06
C TYR A 76 1.52 -14.21 1.14
N ASP A 77 2.45 -13.29 0.91
CA ASP A 77 3.00 -12.41 1.95
C ASP A 77 1.93 -11.48 2.56
N ALA A 78 0.96 -11.01 1.76
CA ALA A 78 -0.14 -10.21 2.30
C ALA A 78 -1.11 -11.06 3.13
N VAL A 79 -1.36 -12.29 2.70
CA VAL A 79 -2.27 -13.21 3.40
C VAL A 79 -1.68 -13.63 4.75
N ASP A 80 -0.38 -13.91 4.78
CA ASP A 80 0.38 -14.18 5.99
C ASP A 80 0.39 -12.96 6.93
N ALA A 81 0.72 -11.77 6.42
CA ALA A 81 0.74 -10.54 7.20
C ALA A 81 -0.65 -10.08 7.70
N LEU A 82 -1.73 -10.47 7.01
CA LEU A 82 -3.11 -10.26 7.44
C LEU A 82 -3.63 -11.40 8.33
N ASN A 83 -2.84 -12.47 8.52
CA ASN A 83 -3.22 -13.66 9.28
C ASN A 83 -4.56 -14.26 8.81
N VAL A 84 -4.73 -14.40 7.49
CA VAL A 84 -5.93 -14.97 6.86
C VAL A 84 -5.63 -16.19 6.00
N SER A 85 -6.66 -16.89 5.54
CA SER A 85 -6.52 -18.08 4.67
C SER A 85 -7.41 -17.99 3.43
N TYR A 86 -6.90 -18.43 2.28
CA TYR A 86 -7.59 -18.35 0.97
C TYR A 86 -8.89 -19.16 0.87
N LYS A 87 -9.13 -20.11 1.79
CA LYS A 87 -10.29 -21.02 1.74
C LYS A 87 -11.34 -20.73 2.81
N GLN A 88 -11.15 -19.67 3.59
CA GLN A 88 -12.04 -19.28 4.67
C GLN A 88 -12.72 -17.96 4.34
N GLU A 89 -13.92 -17.78 4.88
CA GLU A 89 -14.57 -16.48 4.89
C GLU A 89 -13.80 -15.56 5.83
N VAL A 90 -13.50 -14.35 5.36
CA VAL A 90 -12.71 -13.37 6.09
C VAL A 90 -13.53 -12.10 6.30
N ASP A 91 -13.22 -11.30 7.31
CA ASP A 91 -13.79 -9.95 7.44
C ASP A 91 -12.68 -8.91 7.25
N LEU A 92 -12.36 -8.65 5.98
CA LEU A 92 -11.35 -7.67 5.60
C LEU A 92 -12.03 -6.36 5.16
N GLU A 93 -11.44 -5.24 5.57
CA GLU A 93 -11.80 -3.92 5.06
C GLU A 93 -10.71 -3.38 4.16
N VAL A 94 -11.08 -3.08 2.91
CA VAL A 94 -10.23 -2.36 1.97
C VAL A 94 -10.64 -0.90 1.93
N ARG A 95 -9.69 -0.01 2.20
CA ARG A 95 -9.88 1.45 2.13
C ARG A 95 -8.66 2.13 1.53
N ARG A 96 -8.81 3.40 1.18
CA ARG A 96 -7.69 4.23 0.70
C ARG A 96 -6.69 4.45 1.83
N ALA A 97 -5.40 4.41 1.49
CA ALA A 97 -4.33 4.70 2.43
C ALA A 97 -4.29 6.19 2.75
N LYS A 98 -4.16 6.54 4.03
CA LYS A 98 -3.87 7.92 4.43
C LYS A 98 -2.40 8.24 4.15
N ARG A 99 -2.08 9.52 3.94
CA ARG A 99 -0.69 9.94 3.67
C ARG A 99 0.31 9.46 4.73
N TRP A 100 -0.06 9.52 6.00
CA TRP A 100 0.81 9.06 7.10
C TRP A 100 1.01 7.54 7.10
N GLU A 101 0.02 6.75 6.67
CA GLU A 101 0.16 5.29 6.56
C GLU A 101 1.13 4.92 5.44
N ILE A 102 1.05 5.64 4.33
CA ILE A 102 1.97 5.50 3.20
C ILE A 102 3.40 5.81 3.68
N TRP A 103 3.60 6.93 4.36
CA TRP A 103 4.90 7.31 4.91
C TRP A 103 5.44 6.27 5.90
N HIS A 104 4.61 5.81 6.83
CA HIS A 104 5.00 4.80 7.81
C HIS A 104 5.40 3.48 7.14
N TRP A 105 4.63 3.05 6.14
CA TRP A 105 4.94 1.84 5.38
C TRP A 105 6.26 1.94 4.63
N TYR A 106 6.53 3.07 3.98
CA TYR A 106 7.81 3.31 3.30
C TYR A 106 8.99 3.37 4.28
N TRP A 107 8.80 3.91 5.48
CA TRP A 107 9.82 3.91 6.53
C TRP A 107 10.16 2.50 7.05
N GLN A 108 9.17 1.61 7.04
CA GLN A 108 9.29 0.19 7.43
C GLN A 108 9.16 -0.75 6.23
N HIS A 109 9.62 -0.30 5.06
CA HIS A 109 9.43 -1.06 3.83
C HIS A 109 10.06 -2.45 3.93
N PRO A 110 9.38 -3.53 3.48
CA PRO A 110 9.91 -4.89 3.60
C PRO A 110 11.18 -5.11 2.78
N ASP A 111 11.32 -4.41 1.65
CA ASP A 111 12.58 -4.33 0.90
C ASP A 111 13.57 -3.38 1.60
N GLN A 112 14.70 -3.95 2.05
CA GLN A 112 15.77 -3.25 2.75
C GLN A 112 16.43 -2.16 1.88
N SER A 113 16.51 -2.36 0.57
CA SER A 113 17.13 -1.39 -0.34
C SER A 113 16.31 -0.10 -0.42
N VAL A 114 14.98 -0.25 -0.51
CA VAL A 114 14.02 0.85 -0.48
C VAL A 114 14.06 1.54 0.88
N GLN A 115 14.07 0.76 1.96
CA GLN A 115 14.13 1.29 3.31
C GLN A 115 15.39 2.13 3.56
N LEU A 116 16.55 1.64 3.13
CA LEU A 116 17.83 2.34 3.26
C LEU A 116 17.82 3.64 2.45
N SER A 117 17.33 3.58 1.21
CA SER A 117 17.24 4.74 0.32
C SER A 117 16.41 5.87 0.92
N ILE A 118 15.27 5.53 1.53
CA ILE A 118 14.40 6.51 2.21
C ILE A 118 15.09 7.12 3.43
N LYS A 119 15.72 6.29 4.27
CA LYS A 119 16.44 6.76 5.46
C LYS A 119 17.59 7.70 5.09
N LEU A 120 18.37 7.34 4.06
CA LEU A 120 19.47 8.18 3.56
C LEU A 120 18.94 9.48 2.94
N GLY A 121 17.84 9.42 2.18
CA GLY A 121 17.20 10.62 1.61
C GLY A 121 16.74 11.59 2.70
N VAL A 122 16.14 11.08 3.78
CA VAL A 122 15.73 11.90 4.93
C VAL A 122 16.94 12.47 5.67
N ALA A 123 17.98 11.66 5.92
CA ALA A 123 19.22 12.14 6.54
C ALA A 123 19.87 13.27 5.72
N GLY A 124 19.95 13.10 4.39
CA GLY A 124 20.47 14.13 3.48
C GLY A 124 19.66 15.42 3.49
N ALA A 125 18.32 15.32 3.50
CA ALA A 125 17.44 16.48 3.60
C ALA A 125 17.65 17.27 4.91
N VAL A 126 17.78 16.56 6.03
CA VAL A 126 18.06 17.18 7.35
C VAL A 126 19.41 17.89 7.34
N LEU A 127 20.46 17.23 6.85
CA LEU A 127 21.79 17.83 6.74
C LEU A 127 21.80 19.05 5.81
N GLY A 128 21.05 18.99 4.70
CA GLY A 128 20.91 20.12 3.78
C GLY A 128 20.23 21.34 4.43
N VAL A 129 19.15 21.12 5.19
CA VAL A 129 18.49 22.19 5.95
C VAL A 129 19.43 22.77 7.01
N MET A 130 20.14 21.93 7.76
CA MET A 130 21.13 22.40 8.74
C MET A 130 22.23 23.22 8.08
N GLY A 131 22.82 22.73 7.00
CA GLY A 131 23.84 23.43 6.23
C GLY A 131 23.36 24.79 5.72
N PHE A 132 22.15 24.85 5.18
CA PHE A 132 21.51 26.08 4.74
C PHE A 132 21.33 27.08 5.91
N LEU A 133 20.80 26.62 7.04
CA LEU A 133 20.62 27.48 8.22
C LEU A 133 21.96 27.99 8.76
N THR A 134 22.97 27.14 8.86
CA THR A 134 24.31 27.56 9.30
C THR A 134 24.99 28.52 8.32
N GLY A 135 24.70 28.39 7.02
CA GLY A 135 25.24 29.28 5.98
C GLY A 135 24.53 30.63 5.91
N VAL A 136 23.23 30.67 6.18
CA VAL A 136 22.40 31.89 6.06
C VAL A 136 22.28 32.66 7.37
N ALA A 137 22.26 31.98 8.52
CA ALA A 137 22.14 32.61 9.83
C ALA A 137 23.18 33.72 10.09
N PRO A 138 24.46 33.60 9.68
CA PRO A 138 25.45 34.67 9.85
C PRO A 138 25.11 35.96 9.09
N TYR A 139 24.38 35.87 7.98
CA TYR A 139 23.98 37.03 7.16
C TYR A 139 22.66 37.67 7.59
N ILE A 140 21.88 36.99 8.44
CA ILE A 140 20.60 37.49 8.96
C ILE A 140 20.76 38.03 10.39
N LEU A 141 21.65 37.42 11.18
CA LEU A 141 21.88 37.78 12.60
C LEU A 141 23.08 38.71 12.81
N GLY A 142 23.88 38.98 11.78
CA GLY A 142 24.95 39.97 11.75
C GLY A 142 24.60 41.14 10.84
#